data_AF-A0A523PFJ9-F1
#
_entry.id   AF-A0A523PFJ9-F1
#
_cell.length_a   1.000
_cell.length_b   1.000
_cell.length_c   1.000
_cell.angle_alpha   90.00
_cell.angle_beta   90.00
_cell.angle_gamma   90.00
#
_symmetry.space_group_name_H-M   'P 1'
#
loop_
_entity.id
_entity.type
_entity.pdbx_description
1 polymer ?
#
loop_
_entity_poly.entity_id
_entity_poly.type
_entity_poly.pdbx_seq_one_letter_code
_entity_poly.pdbx_strand_id
1 'polypeptide(L)'
;MKAHTLLLALALAFSAAHASETRTTEQRARLDRLAYEIFEPKVPGLEYRYERVKSKDLFARFGAPTIKSVGQYRHIDPLPNAPTHIQTITWQFPGMVLEVGAYPPSPTHAPQQVWLSDVEISSSKYRLKHGLRVGQSQAAFVSKLGEPTGQYESTMYYLVNEEIEDGPGYYRVIFYRISLSLDADGKVKKIEWHW
;
A
#
# COMPACT_ATOMS: atom_id res chain seq x y z
N MET A 1 36.34 4.97 25.46
CA MET A 1 34.95 5.00 24.93
C MET A 1 34.84 6.08 23.84
N LYS A 2 35.20 5.78 22.59
CA LYS A 2 35.05 6.71 21.44
C LYS A 2 34.80 5.96 20.11
N ALA A 3 34.14 4.80 20.16
CA ALA A 3 33.89 3.97 18.98
C ALA A 3 32.40 3.86 18.59
N HIS A 4 31.47 4.31 19.44
CA HIS A 4 30.02 4.18 19.19
C HIS A 4 29.39 5.41 18.53
N THR A 5 30.03 6.58 18.64
CA THR A 5 29.52 7.81 18.01
C THR A 5 29.82 7.86 16.51
N LEU A 6 30.82 7.11 16.03
CA LEU A 6 31.21 7.12 14.61
C LEU A 6 30.31 6.23 13.73
N LEU A 7 29.71 5.18 14.29
CA LEU A 7 28.83 4.26 13.56
C LEU A 7 27.43 4.84 13.31
N LEU A 8 26.93 5.70 14.21
CA LEU A 8 25.63 6.35 14.04
C LEU A 8 25.66 7.46 12.96
N ALA A 9 26.80 8.15 12.81
CA ALA A 9 26.99 9.15 11.76
C ALA A 9 27.09 8.52 10.36
N LEU A 10 27.60 7.29 10.26
CA LEU A 10 27.73 6.58 8.97
C LEU A 10 26.38 6.03 8.47
N ALA A 11 25.48 5.61 9.38
CA ALA A 11 24.13 5.16 9.03
C ALA A 11 23.23 6.33 8.57
N LEU A 12 23.41 7.53 9.14
CA LEU A 12 22.73 8.74 8.70
C LEU A 12 23.32 9.29 7.38
N ALA A 13 24.62 9.12 7.14
CA ALA A 13 25.25 9.52 5.88
C ALA A 13 24.82 8.66 4.67
N PHE A 14 24.51 7.38 4.87
CA PHE A 14 23.96 6.53 3.80
C PHE A 14 22.48 6.85 3.47
N SER A 15 21.73 7.44 4.42
CA SER A 15 20.36 7.92 4.16
C SER A 15 20.33 9.27 3.44
N ALA A 16 21.37 10.10 3.58
CA ALA A 16 21.43 11.42 2.97
C ALA A 16 22.03 11.43 1.55
N ALA A 17 22.85 10.43 1.18
CA ALA A 17 23.48 10.34 -0.13
C ALA A 17 22.64 9.64 -1.21
N HIS A 18 21.51 9.02 -0.84
CA HIS A 18 20.45 8.57 -1.77
C HIS A 18 19.23 9.48 -1.66
N ALA A 19 19.43 10.77 -1.43
CA ALA A 19 18.41 11.77 -1.71
C ALA A 19 17.96 11.53 -3.15
N SER A 20 16.79 10.90 -3.31
CA SER A 20 16.16 10.73 -4.60
C SER A 20 16.18 12.09 -5.27
N GLU A 21 16.52 12.16 -6.56
CA GLU A 21 16.20 13.37 -7.32
C GLU A 21 14.75 13.75 -6.96
N THR A 22 14.61 14.97 -6.45
CA THR A 22 13.44 15.43 -5.70
C THR A 22 12.24 15.28 -6.62
N ARG A 23 11.34 14.34 -6.29
CA ARG A 23 10.07 14.17 -7.01
C ARG A 23 9.44 15.56 -7.18
N THR A 24 9.00 15.88 -8.39
CA THR A 24 8.24 17.12 -8.58
C THR A 24 6.97 17.08 -7.74
N THR A 25 6.39 18.24 -7.43
CA THR A 25 5.09 18.32 -6.73
C THR A 25 4.02 17.46 -7.42
N GLU A 26 4.03 17.43 -8.76
CA GLU A 26 3.11 16.61 -9.54
C GLU A 26 3.38 15.11 -9.37
N GLN A 27 4.65 14.68 -9.43
CA GLN A 27 5.03 13.29 -9.21
C GLN A 27 4.69 12.83 -7.79
N ARG A 28 4.89 13.69 -6.78
CA ARG A 28 4.48 13.39 -5.40
C ARG A 28 2.96 13.23 -5.31
N ALA A 29 2.19 14.16 -5.86
CA ALA A 29 0.72 14.07 -5.85
C ALA A 29 0.21 12.81 -6.60
N ARG A 30 0.89 12.41 -7.68
CA ARG A 30 0.57 11.17 -8.40
C ARG A 30 0.87 9.93 -7.56
N LEU A 31 2.02 9.89 -6.88
CA LEU A 31 2.40 8.82 -5.98
C LEU A 31 1.42 8.68 -4.80
N ASP A 32 1.04 9.80 -4.18
CA ASP A 32 0.06 9.80 -3.08
C ASP A 32 -1.28 9.23 -3.57
N ARG A 33 -1.80 9.69 -4.72
CA ARG A 33 -3.03 9.13 -5.30
C ARG A 33 -2.92 7.65 -5.65
N LEU A 34 -1.75 7.18 -6.09
CA LEU A 34 -1.54 5.76 -6.36
C LEU A 34 -1.54 4.94 -5.05
N ALA A 35 -0.99 5.47 -3.97
CA ALA A 35 -0.95 4.81 -2.66
C ALA A 35 -2.35 4.64 -2.04
N TYR A 36 -3.25 5.62 -2.24
CA TYR A 36 -4.57 5.62 -1.59
C TYR A 36 -5.71 5.12 -2.47
N GLU A 37 -5.67 5.38 -3.78
CA GLU A 37 -6.80 5.06 -4.66
C GLU A 37 -6.55 3.86 -5.57
N ILE A 38 -5.28 3.43 -5.73
CA ILE A 38 -4.75 2.27 -6.48
C ILE A 38 -5.26 2.15 -7.93
N PHE A 39 -6.55 1.89 -8.10
CA PHE A 39 -7.21 1.46 -9.33
C PHE A 39 -7.79 2.62 -10.16
N GLU A 40 -7.87 2.38 -11.47
CA GLU A 40 -8.54 3.26 -12.43
C GLU A 40 -9.56 2.47 -13.29
N PRO A 41 -10.85 2.85 -13.30
CA PRO A 41 -11.49 3.82 -12.41
C PRO A 41 -11.40 3.43 -10.93
N LYS A 42 -11.58 4.44 -10.06
CA LYS A 42 -11.56 4.30 -8.60
C LYS A 42 -12.69 3.36 -8.15
N VAL A 43 -12.43 2.55 -7.13
CA VAL A 43 -13.49 1.75 -6.48
C VAL A 43 -14.28 2.65 -5.53
N PRO A 44 -15.63 2.70 -5.61
CA PRO A 44 -16.43 3.52 -4.69
C PRO A 44 -16.14 3.19 -3.23
N GLY A 45 -15.85 4.22 -2.41
CA GLY A 45 -15.51 4.06 -1.00
C GLY A 45 -14.11 3.49 -0.72
N LEU A 46 -13.31 3.25 -1.77
CA LEU A 46 -11.86 3.08 -1.64
C LEU A 46 -11.21 4.45 -1.83
N GLU A 47 -11.35 5.29 -0.81
CA GLU A 47 -10.69 6.58 -0.73
C GLU A 47 -9.62 6.56 0.36
N TYR A 48 -9.11 7.74 0.70
CA TYR A 48 -8.11 7.97 1.74
C TYR A 48 -8.33 7.10 3.00
N ARG A 49 -7.25 6.83 3.72
CA ARG A 49 -7.12 5.87 4.83
C ARG A 49 -8.38 5.62 5.69
N TYR A 50 -8.57 4.36 6.09
CA TYR A 50 -9.65 3.84 6.97
C TYR A 50 -11.07 3.87 6.41
N GLU A 51 -11.25 4.40 5.21
CA GLU A 51 -12.53 4.26 4.56
C GLU A 51 -12.82 2.80 4.28
N ARG A 52 -13.94 2.37 4.85
CA ARG A 52 -14.38 0.99 4.74
C ARG A 52 -15.12 0.86 3.42
N VAL A 53 -14.52 0.14 2.49
CA VAL A 53 -15.16 -0.23 1.24
C VAL A 53 -16.15 -1.36 1.51
N LYS A 54 -17.30 -1.33 0.83
CA LYS A 54 -18.25 -2.45 0.91
C LYS A 54 -17.71 -3.57 0.04
N SER A 55 -17.69 -4.79 0.57
CA SER A 55 -17.25 -5.97 -0.20
C SER A 55 -17.94 -6.10 -1.56
N LYS A 56 -19.22 -5.70 -1.65
CA LYS A 56 -19.99 -5.70 -2.91
C LYS A 56 -19.39 -4.79 -3.99
N ASP A 57 -18.77 -3.67 -3.62
CA ASP A 57 -18.23 -2.69 -4.58
C ASP A 57 -16.91 -3.21 -5.16
N LEU A 58 -16.12 -3.91 -4.35
CA LEU A 58 -14.95 -4.68 -4.82
C LEU A 58 -15.37 -5.81 -5.76
N PHE A 59 -16.42 -6.57 -5.41
CA PHE A 59 -16.88 -7.69 -6.24
C PHE A 59 -17.55 -7.22 -7.53
N ALA A 60 -18.25 -6.09 -7.51
CA ALA A 60 -18.78 -5.47 -8.73
C ALA A 60 -17.64 -5.07 -9.68
N ARG A 61 -16.49 -4.64 -9.14
CA ARG A 61 -15.33 -4.23 -9.93
C ARG A 61 -14.51 -5.41 -10.45
N PHE A 62 -14.22 -6.39 -9.60
CA PHE A 62 -13.24 -7.45 -9.88
C PHE A 62 -13.85 -8.81 -10.18
N GLY A 63 -15.17 -8.95 -9.99
CA GLY A 63 -15.88 -10.23 -10.00
C GLY A 63 -15.91 -10.87 -8.62
N ALA A 64 -16.42 -12.09 -8.54
CA ALA A 64 -16.31 -12.90 -7.31
C ALA A 64 -14.87 -13.43 -7.16
N PRO A 65 -14.32 -13.49 -5.93
CA PRO A 65 -13.03 -14.11 -5.69
C PRO A 65 -13.09 -15.62 -5.96
N THR A 66 -12.01 -16.18 -6.52
CA THR A 66 -11.86 -17.60 -6.79
C THR A 66 -11.54 -18.40 -5.53
N ILE A 67 -10.80 -17.79 -4.61
CA ILE A 67 -10.45 -18.35 -3.30
C ILE A 67 -10.70 -17.29 -2.23
N LYS A 68 -11.27 -17.74 -1.11
CA LYS A 68 -11.43 -16.95 0.11
C LYS A 68 -10.86 -17.74 1.28
N SER A 69 -9.83 -17.20 1.92
CA SER A 69 -9.36 -17.67 3.24
C SER A 69 -9.68 -16.63 4.29
N VAL A 70 -9.97 -17.09 5.51
CA VAL A 70 -10.22 -16.23 6.66
C VAL A 70 -9.23 -16.61 7.74
N GLY A 71 -8.37 -15.67 8.09
CA GLY A 71 -7.54 -15.70 9.28
C GLY A 71 -8.14 -14.84 10.39
N GLN A 72 -7.65 -15.04 11.61
CA GLN A 72 -7.93 -14.15 12.73
C GLN A 72 -6.62 -13.57 13.22
N TYR A 73 -6.57 -12.25 13.36
CA TYR A 73 -5.47 -11.57 14.00
C TYR A 73 -5.99 -10.71 15.15
N ARG A 74 -5.35 -10.82 16.31
CA ARG A 74 -5.65 -9.98 17.46
C ARG A 74 -4.89 -8.67 17.28
N HIS A 75 -5.56 -7.68 16.69
CA HIS A 75 -5.04 -6.32 16.68
C HIS A 75 -5.22 -5.71 18.06
N ILE A 76 -4.12 -5.32 18.70
CA ILE A 76 -4.16 -4.50 19.91
C ILE A 76 -4.26 -3.06 19.44
N ASP A 77 -5.49 -2.62 19.16
CA ASP A 77 -5.76 -1.21 18.93
C ASP A 77 -5.63 -0.47 20.28
N PRO A 78 -4.82 0.60 20.38
CA PRO A 78 -4.69 1.39 21.61
C PRO A 78 -5.95 2.18 21.97
N LEU A 79 -6.97 2.22 21.10
CA LEU A 79 -8.22 2.92 21.36
C LEU A 79 -9.09 2.17 22.40
N PRO A 80 -9.62 2.85 23.43
CA PRO A 80 -10.27 2.21 24.58
C PRO A 80 -11.60 1.49 24.30
N ASN A 81 -12.07 1.38 23.05
CA ASN A 81 -13.28 0.64 22.67
C ASN A 81 -13.19 -0.03 21.29
N ALA A 82 -11.99 -0.16 20.73
CA ALA A 82 -11.83 -0.84 19.45
C ALA A 82 -12.06 -2.34 19.60
N PRO A 83 -12.76 -2.99 18.64
CA PRO A 83 -12.91 -4.44 18.64
C PRO A 83 -11.53 -5.09 18.69
N THR A 84 -11.29 -5.87 19.75
CA THR A 84 -10.00 -6.56 20.00
C THR A 84 -9.70 -7.68 19.00
N HIS A 85 -10.64 -8.00 18.12
CA HIS A 85 -10.54 -9.07 17.15
C HIS A 85 -10.84 -8.51 15.77
N ILE A 86 -9.87 -8.62 14.87
CA ILE A 86 -9.99 -8.28 13.46
C ILE A 86 -9.88 -9.58 12.68
N GLN A 87 -10.77 -9.78 11.73
CA GLN A 87 -10.65 -10.86 10.77
C GLN A 87 -9.82 -10.36 9.60
N THR A 88 -8.78 -11.10 9.26
CA THR A 88 -8.06 -10.92 8.01
C THR A 88 -8.68 -11.85 6.98
N ILE A 89 -9.12 -11.31 5.85
CA ILE A 89 -9.73 -12.09 4.79
C ILE A 89 -8.86 -11.91 3.56
N THR A 90 -8.38 -13.01 2.99
CA THR A 90 -7.64 -12.98 1.73
C THR A 90 -8.57 -13.41 0.61
N TRP A 91 -8.71 -12.54 -0.39
CA TRP A 91 -9.47 -12.78 -1.62
C TRP A 91 -8.52 -12.92 -2.79
N GLN A 92 -8.58 -14.04 -3.49
CA GLN A 92 -7.83 -14.24 -4.72
C GLN A 92 -8.73 -14.00 -5.93
N PHE A 93 -8.21 -13.22 -6.87
CA PHE A 93 -8.77 -12.98 -8.19
C PHE A 93 -7.73 -13.41 -9.23
N PRO A 94 -8.11 -13.63 -10.50
CA PRO A 94 -7.14 -13.96 -11.54
C PRO A 94 -6.06 -12.88 -11.65
N GLY A 95 -4.84 -13.19 -11.18
CA GLY A 95 -3.68 -12.29 -11.17
C GLY A 95 -3.73 -11.12 -10.18
N MET A 96 -4.54 -11.23 -9.12
CA MET A 96 -4.55 -10.27 -8.01
C MET A 96 -4.93 -10.95 -6.70
N VAL A 97 -4.28 -10.57 -5.60
CA VAL A 97 -4.63 -10.97 -4.25
C VAL A 97 -4.94 -9.71 -3.45
N LEU A 98 -6.09 -9.68 -2.78
CA LEU A 98 -6.46 -8.63 -1.84
C LEU A 98 -6.51 -9.22 -0.44
N GLU A 99 -5.72 -8.68 0.47
CA GLU A 99 -5.90 -8.89 1.89
C GLU A 99 -6.69 -7.73 2.49
N VAL A 100 -7.76 -8.06 3.20
CA VAL A 100 -8.62 -7.06 3.82
C VAL A 100 -8.82 -7.36 5.30
N GLY A 101 -8.87 -6.30 6.10
CA GLY A 101 -9.34 -6.39 7.47
C GLY A 101 -10.85 -6.18 7.54
N ALA A 102 -11.52 -6.92 8.41
CA ALA A 102 -12.94 -6.80 8.68
C ALA A 102 -13.20 -6.97 10.17
N TYR A 103 -14.21 -6.28 10.69
CA TYR A 103 -14.74 -6.64 12.00
C TYR A 103 -15.49 -7.97 11.92
N PRO A 104 -15.47 -8.77 12.98
CA PRO A 104 -16.32 -9.94 13.10
C PRO A 104 -17.80 -9.56 12.86
N PRO A 105 -18.59 -10.45 12.23
CA PRO A 105 -20.02 -10.22 12.08
C PRO A 105 -20.66 -9.93 13.45
N SER A 106 -21.35 -8.79 13.56
CA SER A 106 -22.11 -8.39 14.75
C SER A 106 -23.45 -7.80 14.31
N PRO A 107 -24.55 -8.04 15.05
CA PRO A 107 -25.83 -7.37 14.82
C PRO A 107 -25.75 -5.84 14.85
N THR A 108 -24.73 -5.29 15.51
CA THR A 108 -24.49 -3.84 15.65
C THR A 108 -23.61 -3.25 14.55
N HIS A 109 -23.09 -4.07 13.62
CA HIS A 109 -22.22 -3.61 12.54
C HIS A 109 -22.94 -3.64 11.19
N ALA A 110 -22.76 -2.56 10.42
CA ALA A 110 -23.23 -2.40 9.05
C ALA A 110 -22.73 -3.56 8.13
N PRO A 111 -23.36 -3.81 6.97
CA PRO A 111 -22.94 -4.86 6.02
C PRO A 111 -21.43 -4.85 5.79
N GLN A 112 -20.84 -6.05 5.66
CA GLN A 112 -19.39 -6.33 5.74
C GLN A 112 -18.54 -5.28 5.01
N GLN A 113 -18.17 -4.28 5.81
CA GLN A 113 -17.30 -3.18 5.50
C GLN A 113 -15.88 -3.64 5.80
N VAL A 114 -14.98 -3.47 4.84
CA VAL A 114 -13.61 -3.94 4.93
C VAL A 114 -12.66 -2.80 4.62
N TRP A 115 -11.44 -2.87 5.13
CA TRP A 115 -10.35 -1.99 4.72
C TRP A 115 -9.26 -2.82 4.05
N LEU A 116 -8.58 -2.25 3.05
CA LEU A 116 -7.43 -2.93 2.43
C LEU A 116 -6.25 -2.93 3.41
N SER A 117 -5.61 -4.08 3.55
CA SER A 117 -4.37 -4.28 4.31
C SER A 117 -3.20 -4.52 3.38
N ASP A 118 -3.41 -5.33 2.34
CA ASP A 118 -2.40 -5.64 1.35
C ASP A 118 -3.06 -5.87 -0.02
N VAL A 119 -2.35 -5.48 -1.07
CA VAL A 119 -2.75 -5.74 -2.44
C VAL A 119 -1.54 -6.26 -3.21
N GLU A 120 -1.68 -7.39 -3.87
CA GLU A 120 -0.72 -7.92 -4.83
C GLU A 120 -1.36 -8.00 -6.21
N ILE A 121 -0.68 -7.49 -7.23
CA ILE A 121 -1.14 -7.54 -8.62
C ILE A 121 -0.02 -8.10 -9.50
N SER A 122 -0.34 -9.16 -10.23
CA SER A 122 0.56 -9.86 -11.18
C SER A 122 0.00 -9.94 -12.60
N SER A 123 -1.19 -9.35 -12.85
CA SER A 123 -1.80 -9.30 -14.18
C SER A 123 -1.92 -7.88 -14.73
N SER A 124 -1.64 -7.74 -16.03
CA SER A 124 -1.83 -6.48 -16.78
C SER A 124 -3.30 -6.09 -16.97
N LYS A 125 -4.26 -6.95 -16.58
CA LYS A 125 -5.70 -6.70 -16.64
C LYS A 125 -6.12 -5.55 -15.72
N TYR A 126 -5.45 -5.38 -14.58
CA TYR A 126 -5.80 -4.37 -13.59
C TYR A 126 -5.12 -3.05 -13.94
N ARG A 127 -5.93 -2.07 -14.35
CA ARG A 127 -5.46 -0.72 -14.60
C ARG A 127 -5.37 0.05 -13.29
N LEU A 128 -4.20 0.64 -13.05
CA LEU A 128 -3.91 1.46 -11.89
C LEU A 128 -4.00 2.93 -12.23
N LYS A 129 -3.93 3.78 -11.20
CA LYS A 129 -3.85 5.22 -11.37
C LYS A 129 -2.75 5.63 -12.34
N HIS A 130 -3.04 6.70 -13.08
CA HIS A 130 -2.14 7.29 -14.08
C HIS A 130 -1.84 6.35 -15.25
N GLY A 131 -2.72 5.37 -15.52
CA GLY A 131 -2.56 4.38 -16.58
C GLY A 131 -1.45 3.36 -16.34
N LEU A 132 -0.99 3.22 -15.10
CA LEU A 132 0.04 2.24 -14.74
C LEU A 132 -0.54 0.82 -14.71
N ARG A 133 0.28 -0.18 -15.06
CA ARG A 133 -0.08 -1.60 -15.01
C ARG A 133 1.15 -2.51 -15.01
N VAL A 134 0.96 -3.75 -14.55
CA VAL A 134 1.93 -4.84 -14.75
C VAL A 134 2.24 -5.01 -16.25
N GLY A 135 3.51 -5.28 -16.55
CA GLY A 135 4.08 -5.45 -17.89
C GLY A 135 4.71 -4.18 -18.47
N GLN A 136 4.55 -3.01 -17.83
CA GLN A 136 5.23 -1.78 -18.22
C GLN A 136 6.68 -1.74 -17.71
N SER A 137 7.55 -1.01 -18.41
CA SER A 137 8.95 -0.84 -18.01
C SER A 137 9.08 -0.03 -16.72
N GLN A 138 10.19 -0.22 -16.00
CA GLN A 138 10.60 0.65 -14.89
C GLN A 138 10.51 2.14 -15.26
N ALA A 139 11.02 2.52 -16.43
CA ALA A 139 10.99 3.91 -16.91
C ALA A 139 9.56 4.49 -17.00
N ALA A 140 8.55 3.67 -17.32
CA ALA A 140 7.17 4.13 -17.34
C ALA A 140 6.69 4.54 -15.93
N PHE A 141 7.04 3.77 -14.90
CA PHE A 141 6.71 4.10 -13.51
C PHE A 141 7.46 5.34 -13.04
N VAL A 142 8.77 5.40 -13.28
CA VAL A 142 9.61 6.55 -12.92
C VAL A 142 9.10 7.84 -13.56
N SER A 143 8.72 7.79 -14.84
CA SER A 143 8.17 8.96 -15.55
C SER A 143 6.90 9.53 -14.89
N LYS A 144 6.11 8.67 -14.23
CA LYS A 144 4.85 9.06 -13.60
C LYS A 144 5.01 9.44 -12.13
N LEU A 145 5.83 8.69 -11.39
CA LEU A 145 5.92 8.74 -9.93
C LEU A 145 7.21 9.39 -9.42
N GLY A 146 8.16 9.68 -10.32
CA GLY A 146 9.54 10.04 -9.98
C GLY A 146 10.36 8.82 -9.58
N GLU A 147 11.61 9.06 -9.17
CA GLU A 147 12.50 7.98 -8.75
C GLU A 147 11.94 7.19 -7.55
N PRO A 148 12.21 5.87 -7.45
CA PRO A 148 11.82 5.09 -6.28
C PRO A 148 12.56 5.58 -5.03
N THR A 149 11.99 5.32 -3.86
CA THR A 149 12.66 5.62 -2.59
C THR A 149 13.89 4.74 -2.39
N GLY A 150 13.90 3.54 -2.97
CA GLY A 150 15.09 2.74 -3.12
C GLY A 150 14.84 1.50 -3.99
N GLN A 151 15.89 0.72 -4.17
CA GLN A 151 15.86 -0.51 -4.95
C GLN A 151 16.73 -1.57 -4.28
N TYR A 152 16.20 -2.78 -4.20
CA TYR A 152 16.92 -3.96 -3.73
C TYR A 152 16.71 -5.10 -4.72
N GLU A 153 17.82 -5.64 -5.23
CA GLU A 153 17.81 -6.64 -6.31
C GLU A 153 16.95 -6.17 -7.50
N SER A 154 15.97 -6.99 -7.89
CA SER A 154 15.01 -6.71 -8.97
C SER A 154 13.74 -6.03 -8.47
N THR A 155 13.73 -5.42 -7.28
CA THR A 155 12.54 -4.77 -6.72
C THR A 155 12.81 -3.30 -6.38
N MET A 156 12.03 -2.40 -6.97
CA MET A 156 11.98 -0.99 -6.57
C MET A 156 10.88 -0.79 -5.53
N TYR A 157 11.05 0.17 -4.61
CA TYR A 157 10.00 0.52 -3.68
C TYR A 157 9.82 2.03 -3.54
N TYR A 158 8.57 2.43 -3.36
CA TYR A 158 8.16 3.79 -3.03
C TYR A 158 7.63 3.79 -1.62
N LEU A 159 8.09 4.77 -0.82
CA LEU A 159 7.53 5.04 0.49
C LEU A 159 6.69 6.32 0.42
N VAL A 160 5.44 6.21 0.85
CA VAL A 160 4.55 7.34 1.11
C VAL A 160 4.37 7.41 2.62
N ASN A 161 4.70 8.56 3.18
CA ASN A 161 4.53 8.81 4.61
C ASN A 161 3.32 9.72 4.83
N GLU A 162 2.59 9.44 5.90
CA GLU A 162 1.51 10.27 6.40
C GLU A 162 1.82 10.64 7.85
N GLU A 163 1.70 11.93 8.17
CA GLU A 163 1.84 12.43 9.53
C GLU A 163 0.45 12.68 10.11
N ILE A 164 0.18 12.09 11.26
CA ILE A 164 -1.14 12.14 11.89
C ILE A 164 -0.98 12.73 13.27
N GLU A 165 -1.68 13.82 13.52
CA GLU A 165 -1.74 14.40 14.86
C GLU A 165 -2.57 13.49 15.78
N ASP A 166 -1.91 12.88 16.77
CA ASP A 166 -2.46 11.97 17.76
C ASP A 166 -2.64 12.69 19.11
N GLY A 167 -3.03 13.97 19.04
CA GLY A 167 -3.14 14.91 20.15
C GLY A 167 -2.17 16.09 20.05
N PRO A 168 -2.33 17.12 20.91
CA PRO A 168 -1.59 18.37 20.78
C PRO A 168 -0.07 18.15 20.79
N GLY A 169 0.56 18.36 19.63
CA GLY A 169 2.02 18.24 19.46
C GLY A 169 2.56 16.82 19.35
N TYR A 170 1.71 15.79 19.26
CA TYR A 170 2.12 14.41 19.03
C TYR A 170 1.77 14.00 17.60
N TYR A 171 2.78 13.61 16.83
CA TYR A 171 2.58 13.12 15.47
C TYR A 171 2.99 11.66 15.37
N ARG A 172 2.11 10.84 14.81
CA ARG A 172 2.40 9.48 14.37
C ARG A 172 2.70 9.52 12.88
N VAL A 173 3.88 9.03 12.50
CA VAL A 173 4.23 8.85 11.08
C VAL A 173 3.95 7.41 10.67
N ILE A 174 3.22 7.26 9.56
CA ILE A 174 2.83 5.95 9.03
C ILE A 174 3.36 5.83 7.63
N PHE A 175 3.88 4.66 7.30
CA PHE A 175 4.58 4.41 6.05
C PHE A 175 3.82 3.38 5.22
N TYR A 176 3.43 3.79 4.03
CA TYR A 176 2.90 2.93 2.99
C TYR A 176 4.00 2.55 2.04
N ARG A 177 4.15 1.26 1.78
CA ARG A 177 5.15 0.75 0.84
C ARG A 177 4.46 0.24 -0.42
N ILE A 178 4.88 0.76 -1.56
CA ILE A 178 4.55 0.22 -2.88
C ILE A 178 5.81 -0.44 -3.45
N SER A 179 5.80 -1.75 -3.63
CA SER A 179 6.91 -2.50 -4.23
C SER A 179 6.60 -2.86 -5.68
N LEU A 180 7.59 -2.73 -6.56
CA LEU A 180 7.53 -3.11 -7.97
C LEU A 180 8.64 -4.13 -8.24
N SER A 181 8.28 -5.41 -8.39
CA SER A 181 9.23 -6.43 -8.82
C SER A 181 9.35 -6.44 -10.33
N LEU A 182 10.59 -6.54 -10.81
CA LEU A 182 10.96 -6.54 -12.22
C LEU A 182 11.26 -7.96 -12.71
N ASP A 183 11.00 -8.20 -13.99
CA ASP A 183 11.52 -9.35 -14.72
C ASP A 183 12.93 -9.05 -15.28
N ALA A 184 13.50 -10.03 -16.00
CA ALA A 184 14.83 -9.91 -16.60
C ALA A 184 14.92 -8.81 -17.68
N ASP A 185 13.78 -8.38 -18.25
CA ASP A 185 13.71 -7.33 -19.25
C ASP A 185 13.48 -5.94 -18.61
N GLY A 186 13.47 -5.84 -17.29
CA GLY A 186 13.21 -4.60 -16.56
C GLY A 186 11.74 -4.14 -16.65
N LYS A 187 10.81 -5.05 -16.94
CA LYS A 187 9.38 -4.79 -16.88
C LYS A 187 8.82 -5.23 -15.54
N VAL A 188 7.85 -4.48 -15.04
CA VAL A 188 7.15 -4.78 -13.79
C VAL A 188 6.35 -6.07 -13.97
N LYS A 189 6.70 -7.12 -13.24
CA LYS A 189 5.97 -8.39 -13.22
C LYS A 189 4.98 -8.51 -12.06
N LYS A 190 5.22 -7.76 -10.98
CA LYS A 190 4.39 -7.77 -9.77
C LYS A 190 4.42 -6.42 -9.07
N ILE A 191 3.28 -6.01 -8.52
CA ILE A 191 3.13 -4.79 -7.74
C ILE A 191 2.47 -5.13 -6.41
N GLU A 192 3.05 -4.66 -5.31
CA GLU A 192 2.57 -4.92 -3.96
C GLU A 192 2.37 -3.62 -3.19
N TRP A 193 1.26 -3.50 -2.47
CA TRP A 193 1.02 -2.45 -1.49
C TRP A 193 0.91 -3.08 -0.11
N HIS A 194 1.53 -2.43 0.86
CA HIS A 194 1.44 -2.77 2.28
C HIS A 194 1.10 -1.51 3.07
N TRP A 195 0.01 -1.57 3.84
CA TRP A 195 -0.47 -0.44 4.68
C TRP A 195 -0.31 -0.65 6.18
#